data_AF-A0A2Z5ZE63-F1
#
_entry.id   AF-A0A2Z5ZE63-F1
#
_cell.length_a   1.000
_cell.length_b   1.000
_cell.length_c   1.000
_cell.angle_alpha   90.00
_cell.angle_beta   90.00
_cell.angle_gamma   90.00
#
_symmetry.space_group_name_H-M   'P 1'
#
loop_
_entity.id
_entity.type
_entity.pdbx_description
1 polymer ?
#
loop_
_entity_poly.entity_id
_entity_poly.type
_entity_poly.pdbx_seq_one_letter_code
_entity_poly.pdbx_strand_id
1 'polypeptide(L)'
;MGRIDKIAATPEGRQYLANVLMNGVSGPIMANGQPYNAEMPPFRYLKDEEVAKILTWLSARGTVKPAPEITAQDIAAARSNRISSGKVADEREALNKTAPIP
;
A
#
# COMPACT_ATOMS: atom_id res chain seq x y z
N MET A 1 -0.97 11.04 -10.62
CA MET A 1 -1.94 9.92 -10.80
C MET A 1 -1.16 8.67 -11.24
N GLY A 2 -1.56 7.47 -10.83
CA GLY A 2 -0.84 6.22 -11.19
C GLY A 2 0.39 5.92 -10.32
N ARG A 3 0.19 5.81 -8.99
CA ARG A 3 1.22 5.30 -8.06
C ARG A 3 0.93 3.87 -7.61
N ILE A 4 -0.35 3.53 -7.46
CA ILE A 4 -0.79 2.23 -6.95
C ILE A 4 -0.34 1.12 -7.88
N ASP A 5 -0.42 1.31 -9.20
CA ASP A 5 0.04 0.35 -10.20
C ASP A 5 1.55 0.09 -10.13
N LYS A 6 2.35 1.14 -9.91
CA LYS A 6 3.80 1.03 -9.81
C LYS A 6 4.23 0.35 -8.52
N ILE A 7 3.57 0.69 -7.41
CA ILE A 7 3.85 0.06 -6.10
C ILE A 7 3.36 -1.40 -6.13
N ALA A 8 2.16 -1.67 -6.65
CA ALA A 8 1.58 -3.01 -6.71
C ALA A 8 2.25 -3.94 -7.74
N ALA A 9 3.25 -3.46 -8.49
CA ALA A 9 3.97 -4.27 -9.48
C ALA A 9 4.77 -5.43 -8.85
N THR A 10 5.08 -5.36 -7.55
CA THR A 10 5.77 -6.43 -6.81
C THR A 10 4.89 -7.01 -5.70
N PRO A 11 5.11 -8.27 -5.28
CA PRO A 11 4.43 -8.85 -4.12
C PRO A 11 4.59 -8.00 -2.85
N GLU A 12 5.78 -7.49 -2.58
CA GLU A 12 6.09 -6.70 -1.39
C GLU A 12 5.35 -5.35 -1.42
N GLY A 13 5.21 -4.74 -2.59
CA GLY A 13 4.46 -3.51 -2.75
C GLY A 13 2.94 -3.71 -2.60
N ARG A 14 2.39 -4.84 -3.07
CA ARG A 14 0.99 -5.21 -2.79
C ARG A 14 0.75 -5.42 -1.30
N GLN A 15 1.67 -6.12 -0.63
CA GLN A 15 1.62 -6.30 0.83
C GLN A 15 1.68 -4.96 1.56
N TYR A 16 2.58 -4.05 1.17
CA TYR A 16 2.66 -2.72 1.75
C TYR A 16 1.35 -1.93 1.58
N LEU A 17 0.74 -1.93 0.39
CA LEU A 17 -0.55 -1.26 0.17
C LEU A 17 -1.67 -1.85 1.03
N ALA A 18 -1.68 -3.17 1.22
CA ALA A 18 -2.60 -3.84 2.12
C ALA A 18 -2.35 -3.43 3.59
N ASN A 19 -1.09 -3.37 4.02
CA ASN A 19 -0.69 -2.94 5.36
C ASN A 19 -1.08 -1.48 5.63
N VAL A 20 -0.90 -0.57 4.67
CA VAL A 20 -1.34 0.83 4.81
C VAL A 20 -2.83 0.90 5.15
N LEU A 21 -3.68 0.13 4.48
CA LEU A 21 -5.12 0.15 4.77
C LEU A 21 -5.49 -0.63 6.02
N MET A 22 -4.79 -1.71 6.37
CA MET A 22 -5.14 -2.54 7.53
C MET A 22 -4.54 -2.07 8.87
N ASN A 23 -3.43 -1.34 8.81
CA ASN A 23 -2.63 -0.94 9.98
C ASN A 23 -2.38 0.58 10.05
N GLY A 24 -2.66 1.32 8.98
CA GLY A 24 -2.40 2.77 8.90
C GLY A 24 -0.93 3.07 8.65
N VAL A 25 -0.59 4.35 8.55
CA VAL A 25 0.80 4.81 8.49
C VAL A 25 0.98 6.06 9.37
N SER A 26 2.07 6.15 10.10
CA SER A 26 2.41 7.31 10.92
C SER A 26 3.91 7.53 10.89
N GLY A 27 4.33 8.79 10.98
CA GLY A 27 5.72 9.22 10.92
C GLY A 27 6.15 9.75 9.55
N PRO A 28 7.43 10.14 9.44
CA PRO A 28 7.97 10.76 8.24
C PRO A 28 8.12 9.75 7.10
N ILE A 29 7.58 10.07 5.93
CA ILE A 29 7.77 9.31 4.70
C ILE A 29 8.13 10.22 3.52
N MET A 30 8.80 9.66 2.52
CA MET A 30 9.03 10.32 1.23
C MET A 30 8.08 9.74 0.19
N ALA A 31 7.31 10.60 -0.48
CA ALA A 31 6.49 10.21 -1.63
C ALA A 31 6.72 11.17 -2.79
N ASN A 32 7.16 10.63 -3.93
CA ASN A 32 7.56 11.38 -5.12
C ASN A 32 8.58 12.50 -4.83
N GLY A 33 9.57 12.20 -3.98
CA GLY A 33 10.59 13.18 -3.57
C GLY A 33 10.09 14.26 -2.59
N GLN A 34 8.83 14.23 -2.18
CA GLN A 34 8.27 15.18 -1.23
C GLN A 34 8.15 14.54 0.17
N PRO A 35 8.58 15.23 1.23
CA PRO A 35 8.41 14.75 2.59
C PRO A 35 6.96 14.90 3.04
N TYR A 36 6.46 13.89 3.73
CA TYR A 36 5.18 13.89 4.44
C TYR A 36 5.44 13.46 5.87
N ASN A 37 4.84 14.16 6.83
CA ASN A 37 4.85 13.77 8.24
C ASN A 37 3.43 13.92 8.77
N ALA A 38 2.61 12.92 8.50
CA ALA A 38 1.19 12.92 8.81
C ALA A 38 0.76 11.50 9.19
N GLU A 39 -0.40 11.42 9.84
CA GLU A 39 -0.99 10.14 10.21
C GLU A 39 -2.13 9.78 9.25
N MET A 40 -2.14 8.53 8.81
CA MET A 40 -3.23 7.91 8.08
C MET A 40 -3.81 6.81 8.95
N PRO A 41 -5.04 6.97 9.49
CA PRO A 41 -5.70 5.92 10.25
C PRO A 41 -5.96 4.66 9.42
N PRO A 42 -6.05 3.47 10.05
CA PRO A 42 -6.40 2.24 9.36
C PRO A 42 -7.89 2.20 8.96
N PHE A 43 -8.18 1.52 7.85
CA PHE A 43 -9.49 1.34 7.24
C PHE A 43 -10.10 -0.06 7.54
N ARG A 44 -9.89 -0.59 8.75
CA ARG A 44 -10.31 -1.96 9.13
C ARG A 44 -11.83 -2.17 9.14
N TYR A 45 -12.61 -1.10 9.10
CA TYR A 45 -14.07 -1.14 9.02
C TYR A 45 -14.58 -1.63 7.66
N LEU A 46 -13.75 -1.57 6.61
CA LEU A 46 -14.06 -2.15 5.30
C LEU A 46 -13.81 -3.66 5.29
N LYS A 47 -14.51 -4.40 4.45
CA LYS A 47 -14.27 -5.83 4.19
C LYS A 47 -13.07 -6.01 3.25
N ASP A 48 -12.43 -7.18 3.33
CA ASP A 48 -11.22 -7.48 2.52
C ASP A 48 -11.48 -7.37 1.01
N GLU A 49 -12.66 -7.83 0.56
CA GLU A 49 -13.09 -7.72 -0.83
C GLU A 49 -13.28 -6.27 -1.29
N GLU A 50 -13.77 -5.38 -0.41
CA GLU A 50 -13.99 -3.97 -0.73
C GLU A 50 -12.65 -3.26 -0.90
N VAL A 51 -11.72 -3.53 0.01
CA VAL A 51 -10.36 -2.97 -0.03
C VAL A 51 -9.62 -3.45 -1.29
N ALA A 52 -9.67 -4.75 -1.57
CA ALA A 52 -9.09 -5.34 -2.77
C ALA A 52 -9.63 -4.71 -4.06
N LYS A 53 -10.96 -4.52 -4.13
CA LYS A 53 -11.62 -3.84 -5.27
C LYS A 53 -11.16 -2.39 -5.42
N ILE A 54 -11.08 -1.63 -4.33
CA ILE A 54 -10.63 -0.23 -4.36
C ILE A 54 -9.18 -0.15 -4.86
N LEU A 55 -8.26 -0.94 -4.30
CA LEU A 55 -6.85 -0.93 -4.69
C LEU A 55 -6.67 -1.37 -6.15
N THR A 56 -7.35 -2.42 -6.58
CA THR A 56 -7.32 -2.89 -7.97
C THR A 56 -7.88 -1.84 -8.94
N TRP A 57 -8.98 -1.19 -8.57
CA TRP A 57 -9.55 -0.10 -9.37
C TRP A 57 -8.64 1.14 -9.44
N LEU A 58 -7.90 1.45 -8.37
CA LEU A 58 -6.87 2.50 -8.39
C LEU A 58 -5.67 2.11 -9.25
N SER A 59 -5.24 0.85 -9.17
CA SER A 59 -4.17 0.28 -9.99
C SER A 59 -4.50 0.34 -11.48
N ALA A 60 -5.74 0.04 -11.87
CA ALA A 60 -6.18 0.07 -13.27
C ALA A 60 -6.07 1.45 -13.96
N ARG A 61 -6.07 2.55 -13.19
CA ARG A 61 -5.89 3.94 -13.67
C ARG A 61 -4.43 4.30 -13.95
N GLY A 62 -3.53 3.39 -13.60
CA GLY A 62 -2.12 3.49 -13.85
C GLY A 62 -1.71 3.21 -15.29
N THR A 63 -0.41 3.30 -15.52
CA THR A 63 0.22 3.07 -16.82
C THR A 63 0.78 1.66 -16.96
N VAL A 64 1.01 0.93 -15.86
CA VAL A 64 1.49 -0.46 -15.90
C VAL A 64 0.44 -1.37 -16.55
N LYS A 65 0.85 -2.22 -17.49
CA LYS A 65 0.00 -3.18 -18.21
C LYS A 65 0.65 -4.58 -18.23
N PRO A 66 -0.07 -5.67 -17.90
CA PRO A 66 -1.42 -5.66 -17.32
C PRO A 66 -1.44 -4.92 -15.96
N ALA A 67 -2.58 -4.33 -15.61
CA ALA A 67 -2.69 -3.61 -14.34
C ALA A 67 -2.55 -4.62 -13.19
N PRO A 68 -1.68 -4.37 -12.19
CA PRO A 68 -1.56 -5.29 -11.06
C PRO A 68 -2.87 -5.39 -10.29
N GLU A 69 -3.23 -6.61 -9.93
CA GLU A 69 -4.39 -6.91 -9.12
C GLU A 69 -3.98 -7.14 -7.66
N ILE A 70 -4.78 -6.58 -6.75
CA ILE A 70 -4.70 -6.82 -5.31
C ILE A 70 -5.91 -7.66 -4.93
N THR A 71 -5.67 -8.83 -4.35
CA THR A 71 -6.71 -9.81 -4.02
C THR A 71 -7.22 -9.63 -2.60
N ALA A 72 -8.40 -10.19 -2.29
CA ALA A 72 -8.90 -10.23 -0.92
C ALA A 72 -7.98 -11.02 0.03
N GLN A 73 -7.23 -12.00 -0.50
CA GLN A 73 -6.27 -12.78 0.29
C GLN A 73 -5.07 -11.92 0.74
N ASP A 74 -4.59 -11.02 -0.12
CA ASP A 74 -3.53 -10.05 0.25
C ASP A 74 -3.98 -9.17 1.43
N ILE A 75 -5.25 -8.73 1.40
CA ILE A 75 -5.82 -7.91 2.47
C ILE A 75 -6.04 -8.73 3.75
N ALA A 76 -6.55 -9.96 3.63
CA ALA A 76 -6.78 -10.85 4.77
C ALA A 76 -5.47 -11.18 5.50
N ALA A 77 -4.37 -11.38 4.75
CA ALA A 77 -3.04 -11.59 5.31
C ALA A 77 -2.58 -10.36 6.11
N ALA A 78 -2.68 -9.16 5.54
CA ALA A 78 -2.35 -7.89 6.22
C ALA A 78 -3.26 -7.61 7.43
N ARG A 79 -4.55 -8.00 7.35
CA ARG A 79 -5.51 -7.86 8.45
C ARG A 79 -5.12 -8.73 9.64
N SER A 80 -4.67 -9.95 9.36
CA SER A 80 -4.28 -10.95 10.35
C SER A 80 -2.92 -10.63 10.98
N ASN A 81 -1.99 -10.06 10.20
CA ASN A 81 -0.69 -9.62 10.68
C ASN A 81 -0.69 -8.14 11.08
N ARG A 82 -0.96 -7.87 12.36
CA ARG A 82 -0.93 -6.49 12.88
C ARG A 82 0.51 -6.02 13.10
N ILE A 83 0.84 -4.91 12.45
CA ILE A 83 2.09 -4.16 12.66
C ILE A 83 1.77 -2.73 13.08
N SER A 84 2.73 -2.01 13.65
CA SER A 84 2.54 -0.61 14.01
C SER A 84 2.51 0.27 12.75
N SER A 85 1.81 1.40 12.82
CA SER A 85 1.76 2.39 11.74
C SER A 85 3.13 2.98 11.41
N GLY A 86 4.03 3.08 12.39
CA GLY A 86 5.44 3.42 12.17
C GLY A 86 6.19 2.33 11.40
N LYS A 87 5.89 1.05 11.65
CA LYS A 87 6.49 -0.05 10.90
C LYS A 87 6.08 -0.04 9.43
N VAL A 88 4.85 0.38 9.12
CA VAL A 88 4.39 0.59 7.74
C VAL A 88 5.19 1.70 7.05
N ALA A 89 5.57 2.76 7.76
CA ALA A 89 6.46 3.79 7.21
C ALA A 89 7.85 3.21 6.89
N ASP A 90 8.40 2.37 7.77
CA ASP A 90 9.66 1.65 7.50
C ASP A 90 9.57 0.73 6.27
N GLU A 91 8.45 0.02 6.10
CA GLU A 91 8.20 -0.83 4.92
C GLU A 91 8.26 -0.02 3.64
N ARG A 92 7.69 1.19 3.65
CA ARG A 92 7.77 2.09 2.50
C ARG A 92 9.22 2.46 2.16
N GLU A 93 10.01 2.81 3.17
CA GLU A 93 11.41 3.18 2.97
C GLU A 93 12.23 1.98 2.45
N ALA A 94 11.99 0.79 3.02
CA ALA A 94 12.61 -0.44 2.56
C ALA A 94 12.28 -0.74 1.09
N LEU A 95 11.02 -0.61 0.70
CA LEU A 95 10.61 -0.73 -0.70
C LEU A 95 11.30 0.29 -1.60
N ASN A 96 11.36 1.55 -1.17
CA ASN A 96 12.01 2.60 -1.95
C ASN A 96 13.52 2.37 -2.15
N LYS A 97 14.19 1.67 -1.22
CA LYS A 97 15.60 1.26 -1.34
C LYS A 97 15.81 0.12 -2.33
N THR A 98 14.88 -0.83 -2.41
CA THR A 98 15.00 -1.99 -3.32
C THR A 98 14.55 -1.64 -4.74
N ALA A 99 13.44 -0.92 -4.86
CA ALA A 99 12.91 -0.42 -6.11
C ALA A 99 12.28 0.96 -5.85
N PRO A 100 12.87 2.06 -6.37
CA PRO A 100 12.35 3.40 -6.12
C PRO A 100 10.86 3.50 -6.47
N ILE A 101 10.05 3.82 -5.48
CA ILE A 101 8.60 3.94 -5.61
C ILE A 101 8.19 5.41 -5.62
N PRO A 102 7.18 5.77 -6.44
CA PRO A 102 6.71 7.14 -6.57
C PRO A 102 5.95 7.64 -5.33
#